data_AF-A0A7Y2AJN1-F1
#
_entry.id   AF-A0A7Y2AJN1-F1
#
_cell.length_a   1.000
_cell.length_b   1.000
_cell.length_c   1.000
_cell.angle_alpha   90.00
_cell.angle_beta   90.00
_cell.angle_gamma   90.00
#
_symmetry.space_group_name_H-M   'P 1'
#
loop_
_entity.id
_entity.type
_entity.pdbx_description
1 polymer ?
#
loop_
_entity_poly.entity_id
_entity_poly.type
_entity_poly.pdbx_seq_one_letter_code
_entity_poly.pdbx_strand_id
1 'polypeptide(L)'
;MPLVTISSLKVYLSYSVFVAAAVLGGLLWVVHEQQGNFDLPAVMLIGVAFWTIGWMVQFTVYSFFRFVLGAPIDSITVGLLGIETRPRYWDARTALGVSVTSLVSLVLVGALIVLAEQFVNGTQPWGQMLTIWHAPGFGLGAADTIWLGGAWLCWVQAVCQLYPLPRSIGRVTLISAVSILTQRMGESFQVHFSTRSLQMIAILTGMIAVAAIARLQFGFAPQWAFLTLLAVLLWGSAKAGDVRDFVLGFDTSREWQQDDFDLEFPRHARIARGEGLLYRVASIGRRRRLRKVLQSERQEASDASRLDGVLNQLHSSGRDSLSAADLALLDRVSKSLRRQRESESAERSQSDDARSGDA
;
A
#
# COMPACT_ATOMS: atom_id res chain seq x y z
N MET A 1 9.36 -8.93 5.72
CA MET A 1 9.87 -10.12 5.00
C MET A 1 8.86 -10.52 3.93
N PRO A 2 9.26 -10.83 2.69
CA PRO A 2 8.33 -11.33 1.67
C PRO A 2 7.80 -12.70 2.10
N LEU A 3 6.47 -12.85 2.17
CA LEU A 3 5.82 -14.13 2.49
C LEU A 3 5.51 -14.90 1.21
N VAL A 4 4.61 -14.33 0.39
CA VAL A 4 4.06 -15.00 -0.79
C VAL A 4 3.74 -13.94 -1.85
N THR A 5 3.87 -14.30 -3.12
CA THR A 5 3.38 -13.50 -4.25
C THR A 5 2.16 -14.17 -4.87
N ILE A 6 0.97 -13.59 -4.69
CA ILE A 6 -0.29 -14.13 -5.23
C ILE A 6 -0.74 -13.23 -6.39
N SER A 7 -0.65 -13.72 -7.63
CA SER A 7 -1.12 -12.98 -8.81
C SER A 7 -0.63 -11.52 -8.88
N SER A 8 0.70 -11.32 -8.80
CA SER A 8 1.40 -10.01 -8.73
C SER A 8 1.29 -9.23 -7.41
N LEU A 9 0.35 -9.57 -6.52
CA LEU A 9 0.26 -9.00 -5.19
C LEU A 9 1.40 -9.55 -4.32
N LYS A 10 2.27 -8.66 -3.82
CA LYS A 10 3.35 -9.03 -2.91
C LYS A 10 2.87 -8.91 -1.47
N VAL A 11 2.79 -10.03 -0.78
CA VAL A 11 2.44 -10.07 0.65
C VAL A 11 3.72 -10.04 1.47
N TYR A 12 3.83 -9.08 2.38
CA TYR A 12 4.94 -8.95 3.32
C TYR A 12 4.44 -9.15 4.75
N LEU A 13 5.27 -9.73 5.60
CA LEU A 13 5.08 -9.72 7.04
C LEU A 13 5.98 -8.67 7.67
N SER A 14 5.42 -7.82 8.52
CA SER A 14 6.19 -6.81 9.25
C SER A 14 7.09 -7.47 10.30
N TYR A 15 8.27 -6.91 10.52
CA TYR A 15 9.19 -7.41 11.55
C TYR A 15 8.61 -7.26 12.96
N SER A 16 7.76 -6.26 13.17
CA SER A 16 7.09 -6.04 14.46
C SER A 16 6.21 -7.21 14.88
N VAL A 17 5.67 -8.00 13.95
CA VAL A 17 4.88 -9.20 14.26
C VAL A 17 5.75 -10.27 14.93
N PHE A 18 6.96 -10.50 14.43
CA PHE A 18 7.90 -11.45 15.04
C PHE A 18 8.37 -11.00 16.42
N VAL A 19 8.68 -9.71 16.56
CA VAL A 19 9.07 -9.13 17.86
C VAL A 19 7.93 -9.27 18.86
N ALA A 20 6.70 -8.93 18.47
CA ALA A 20 5.53 -9.08 19.33
C ALA A 20 5.29 -10.54 19.71
N ALA A 21 5.39 -11.47 18.77
CA ALA A 21 5.25 -12.90 19.04
C ALA A 21 6.34 -13.43 19.99
N ALA A 22 7.58 -12.96 19.86
CA ALA A 22 8.67 -13.32 20.76
C ALA A 22 8.48 -12.75 22.17
N VAL A 23 8.08 -11.49 22.29
CA VAL A 23 7.76 -10.86 23.60
C VAL A 23 6.60 -11.59 24.27
N LEU A 24 5.55 -11.87 23.51
CA LEU A 24 4.38 -12.62 23.98
C LEU A 24 4.76 -14.05 24.42
N GLY A 25 5.58 -14.77 23.64
CA GLY A 25 6.07 -16.10 24.00
C GLY A 25 6.96 -16.10 25.24
N GLY A 26 7.83 -15.08 25.40
CA GLY A 26 8.65 -14.91 26.60
C GLY A 26 7.82 -14.58 27.83
N LEU A 27 6.79 -13.73 27.70
CA LEU A 27 5.85 -13.44 28.79
C LEU A 27 5.06 -14.69 29.19
N LEU A 28 4.57 -15.46 28.22
CA LEU A 28 3.92 -16.74 28.49
C LEU A 28 4.84 -17.69 29.25
N TRP A 29 6.09 -17.82 28.81
CA TRP A 29 7.06 -18.68 29.47
C TRP A 29 7.25 -18.31 30.94
N VAL A 30 7.41 -17.02 31.24
CA VAL A 30 7.61 -16.52 32.61
C VAL A 30 6.35 -16.69 33.47
N VAL A 31 5.17 -16.47 32.91
CA VAL A 31 3.91 -16.49 33.67
C VAL A 31 3.36 -17.90 33.86
N HIS A 32 3.68 -18.83 32.95
CA HIS A 32 3.20 -20.22 32.99
C HIS A 32 3.73 -20.99 34.21
N GLU A 33 4.88 -20.62 34.76
CA GLU A 33 5.44 -21.25 35.96
C GLU A 33 4.71 -20.84 37.26
N GLN A 34 3.86 -19.81 37.23
CA GLN A 34 3.11 -19.37 38.41
C GLN A 34 1.87 -20.26 38.65
N GLN A 35 1.73 -20.77 39.88
CA GLN A 35 0.58 -21.57 40.30
C GLN A 35 -0.73 -20.78 40.11
N GLY A 36 -1.68 -21.34 39.38
CA GLY A 36 -2.98 -20.73 39.07
C GLY A 36 -3.14 -20.18 37.64
N ASN A 37 -2.07 -20.18 36.82
CA ASN A 37 -2.10 -19.64 35.45
C ASN A 37 -2.09 -20.72 34.35
N PHE A 38 -2.60 -21.93 34.63
CA PHE A 38 -2.56 -23.04 33.67
C PHE A 38 -3.38 -22.77 32.40
N ASP A 39 -4.44 -21.97 32.49
CA ASP A 39 -5.35 -21.67 31.37
C ASP A 39 -4.85 -20.51 30.48
N LEU A 40 -3.86 -19.75 30.96
CA LEU A 40 -3.39 -18.53 30.31
C LEU A 40 -2.81 -18.77 28.90
N PRO A 41 -2.04 -19.85 28.61
CA PRO A 41 -1.60 -20.16 27.26
C PRO A 41 -2.75 -20.45 26.30
N ALA A 42 -3.80 -21.14 26.76
CA ALA A 42 -4.98 -21.45 25.94
C ALA A 42 -5.77 -20.18 25.61
N VAL A 43 -6.02 -19.35 26.62
CA VAL A 43 -6.67 -18.04 26.45
C VAL A 43 -5.88 -17.15 25.49
N MET A 44 -4.56 -17.12 25.62
CA MET A 44 -3.71 -16.33 24.75
C MET A 44 -3.72 -16.86 23.31
N LEU A 45 -3.68 -18.17 23.10
CA LEU A 45 -3.78 -18.78 21.77
C LEU A 45 -5.10 -18.40 21.10
N ILE A 46 -6.20 -18.43 21.86
CA ILE A 46 -7.52 -18.02 21.37
C ILE A 46 -7.56 -16.51 21.05
N GLY A 47 -6.98 -15.67 21.89
CA GLY A 47 -6.83 -14.24 21.62
C GLY A 47 -6.02 -13.96 20.34
N VAL A 48 -4.91 -14.66 20.14
CA VAL A 48 -4.12 -14.60 18.91
C VAL A 48 -4.95 -15.07 17.72
N ALA A 49 -5.74 -16.14 17.85
CA ALA A 49 -6.63 -16.61 16.79
C ALA A 49 -7.64 -15.52 16.38
N PHE A 50 -8.34 -14.88 17.33
CA PHE A 50 -9.25 -13.77 17.03
C PHE A 50 -8.54 -12.57 16.38
N TRP A 51 -7.34 -12.24 16.83
CA TRP A 51 -6.53 -11.19 16.22
C TRP A 51 -6.17 -11.51 14.76
N THR A 52 -5.79 -12.78 14.48
CA THR A 52 -5.51 -13.21 13.10
C THR A 52 -6.76 -13.23 12.21
N ILE A 53 -7.94 -13.52 12.77
CA ILE A 53 -9.21 -13.38 12.02
C ILE A 53 -9.37 -11.93 11.56
N GLY A 54 -9.07 -10.95 12.41
CA GLY A 54 -9.06 -9.55 12.01
C GLY A 54 -8.13 -9.27 10.84
N TRP A 55 -6.90 -9.84 10.83
CA TRP A 55 -6.00 -9.73 9.67
C TRP A 55 -6.61 -10.34 8.40
N MET A 56 -7.25 -11.50 8.51
CA MET A 56 -7.85 -12.21 7.38
C MET A 56 -9.03 -11.43 6.79
N VAL A 57 -9.88 -10.83 7.62
CA VAL A 57 -11.01 -9.99 7.19
C VAL A 57 -10.50 -8.83 6.34
N GLN A 58 -9.48 -8.13 6.83
CA GLN A 58 -8.90 -7.02 6.10
C GLN A 58 -8.23 -7.47 4.82
N PHE A 59 -7.47 -8.57 4.89
CA PHE A 59 -6.79 -9.12 3.72
C PHE A 59 -7.79 -9.46 2.63
N THR A 60 -8.96 -9.96 3.02
CA THR A 60 -10.08 -10.25 2.13
C THR A 60 -10.63 -8.98 1.50
N VAL A 61 -10.82 -7.89 2.25
CA VAL A 61 -11.24 -6.60 1.70
C VAL A 61 -10.24 -6.07 0.67
N TYR A 62 -8.94 -6.03 1.01
CA TYR A 62 -7.92 -5.57 0.06
C TYR A 62 -7.84 -6.46 -1.18
N SER A 63 -7.94 -7.77 -1.01
CA SER A 63 -7.97 -8.74 -2.11
C SER A 63 -9.20 -8.56 -2.99
N PHE A 64 -10.37 -8.29 -2.40
CA PHE A 64 -11.59 -8.00 -3.13
C PHE A 64 -11.45 -6.76 -4.01
N PHE A 65 -10.96 -5.65 -3.47
CA PHE A 65 -10.72 -4.44 -4.27
C PHE A 65 -9.68 -4.67 -5.38
N ARG A 66 -8.64 -5.47 -5.12
CA ARG A 66 -7.63 -5.82 -6.14
C ARG A 66 -8.21 -6.69 -7.25
N PHE A 67 -8.87 -7.79 -6.90
CA PHE A 67 -9.26 -8.83 -7.88
C PHE A 67 -10.63 -8.61 -8.51
N VAL A 68 -11.54 -7.94 -7.81
CA VAL A 68 -12.92 -7.69 -8.29
C VAL A 68 -13.05 -6.30 -8.88
N LEU A 69 -12.47 -5.29 -8.22
CA LEU A 69 -12.56 -3.89 -8.66
C LEU A 69 -11.34 -3.41 -9.45
N GLY A 70 -10.31 -4.25 -9.60
CA GLY A 70 -9.13 -3.94 -10.41
C GLY A 70 -8.19 -2.89 -9.81
N ALA A 71 -8.33 -2.55 -8.52
CA ALA A 71 -7.51 -1.53 -7.88
C ALA A 71 -6.00 -1.85 -8.00
N PRO A 72 -5.11 -0.88 -8.27
CA PRO A 72 -3.66 -1.09 -8.46
C PRO A 72 -2.91 -1.31 -7.12
N ILE A 73 -3.28 -2.35 -6.40
CA ILE A 73 -2.68 -2.73 -5.11
C ILE A 73 -1.52 -3.70 -5.37
N ASP A 74 -0.30 -3.20 -5.33
CA ASP A 74 0.91 -3.99 -5.64
C ASP A 74 1.45 -4.79 -4.44
N SER A 75 1.30 -4.24 -3.24
CA SER A 75 1.85 -4.84 -2.02
C SER A 75 0.99 -4.59 -0.80
N ILE A 76 0.85 -5.63 0.02
CA ILE A 76 0.18 -5.61 1.31
C ILE A 76 1.18 -6.06 2.35
N THR A 77 1.32 -5.31 3.44
CA THR A 77 2.13 -5.71 4.59
C THR A 77 1.21 -6.05 5.75
N VAL A 78 1.33 -7.24 6.32
CA VAL A 78 0.63 -7.60 7.56
C VAL A 78 1.48 -7.10 8.71
N GLY A 79 1.00 -6.07 9.38
CA GLY A 79 1.59 -5.45 10.58
C GLY A 79 1.01 -6.00 11.87
N LEU A 80 1.55 -5.54 13.00
CA LEU A 80 1.09 -5.97 14.34
C LEU A 80 -0.37 -5.61 14.56
N LEU A 81 -0.74 -4.36 14.26
CA LEU A 81 -2.10 -3.85 14.43
C LEU A 81 -3.04 -4.30 13.29
N GLY A 82 -2.51 -4.92 12.24
CA GLY A 82 -3.21 -5.42 11.06
C GLY A 82 -2.62 -4.87 9.77
N ILE A 83 -3.43 -4.67 8.73
CA ILE A 83 -2.88 -4.43 7.39
C ILE A 83 -2.30 -3.02 7.24
N GLU A 84 -1.02 -2.98 6.88
CA GLU A 84 -0.27 -1.80 6.51
C GLU A 84 -0.10 -1.76 4.99
N THR A 85 -0.44 -0.63 4.37
CA THR A 85 -0.25 -0.41 2.93
C THR A 85 0.48 0.89 2.67
N ARG A 86 1.23 0.92 1.56
CA ARG A 86 1.82 2.15 1.03
C ARG A 86 1.02 2.52 -0.21
N PRO A 87 0.29 3.64 -0.22
CA PRO A 87 -0.40 4.08 -1.41
C PRO A 87 0.65 4.51 -2.44
N ARG A 88 0.89 3.65 -3.41
CA ARG A 88 1.65 3.98 -4.60
C ARG A 88 0.71 3.79 -5.77
N TYR A 89 0.41 4.87 -6.49
CA TYR A 89 -0.46 4.86 -7.68
C TYR A 89 -1.92 4.53 -7.37
N TRP A 90 -2.45 4.96 -6.22
CA TRP A 90 -3.85 4.72 -5.86
C TRP A 90 -4.66 5.98 -6.12
N ASP A 91 -5.86 5.87 -6.67
CA ASP A 91 -6.82 6.97 -6.58
C ASP A 91 -7.20 7.19 -5.10
N ALA A 92 -7.24 8.45 -4.67
CA ALA A 92 -7.63 8.84 -3.32
C ALA A 92 -9.03 8.29 -2.97
N ARG A 93 -9.97 8.24 -3.94
CA ARG A 93 -11.32 7.68 -3.70
C ARG A 93 -11.27 6.18 -3.44
N THR A 94 -10.48 5.45 -4.22
CA THR A 94 -10.28 4.01 -4.01
C THR A 94 -9.60 3.75 -2.67
N ALA A 95 -8.57 4.52 -2.33
CA ALA A 95 -7.88 4.40 -1.05
C ALA A 95 -8.82 4.66 0.14
N LEU A 96 -9.64 5.71 0.06
CA LEU A 96 -10.66 6.01 1.06
C LEU A 96 -11.67 4.86 1.16
N GLY A 97 -12.21 4.40 0.03
CA GLY A 97 -13.16 3.28 -0.01
C GLY A 97 -12.61 2.01 0.62
N VAL A 98 -11.41 1.57 0.20
CA VAL A 98 -10.74 0.37 0.76
C VAL A 98 -10.54 0.52 2.27
N SER A 99 -10.05 1.67 2.72
CA SER A 99 -9.74 1.92 4.13
C SER A 99 -11.01 1.92 5.01
N VAL A 100 -12.06 2.61 4.58
CA VAL A 100 -13.35 2.67 5.28
C VAL A 100 -14.02 1.30 5.29
N THR A 101 -14.07 0.60 4.14
CA THR A 101 -14.65 -0.75 4.09
C THR A 101 -13.87 -1.71 5.01
N SER A 102 -12.55 -1.65 5.03
CA SER A 102 -11.72 -2.48 5.90
C SER A 102 -12.01 -2.26 7.39
N LEU A 103 -12.17 -0.99 7.82
CA LEU A 103 -12.52 -0.65 9.20
C LEU A 103 -13.95 -1.07 9.55
N VAL A 104 -14.91 -0.77 8.68
CA VAL A 104 -16.33 -1.15 8.86
C VAL A 104 -16.47 -2.67 8.92
N SER A 105 -15.77 -3.42 8.06
CA SER A 105 -15.80 -4.89 8.09
C SER A 105 -15.29 -5.46 9.42
N LEU A 106 -14.23 -4.90 10.01
CA LEU A 106 -13.79 -5.33 11.36
C LEU A 106 -14.86 -5.07 12.42
N VAL A 107 -15.48 -3.90 12.39
CA VAL A 107 -16.53 -3.53 13.35
C VAL A 107 -17.74 -4.46 13.21
N LEU A 108 -18.16 -4.74 11.97
CA LEU A 108 -19.25 -5.66 11.68
C LEU A 108 -18.94 -7.09 12.11
N VAL A 109 -17.71 -7.59 11.91
CA VAL A 109 -17.32 -8.93 12.39
C VAL A 109 -17.41 -9.01 13.92
N GLY A 110 -16.91 -8.01 14.64
CA GLY A 110 -17.08 -7.95 16.09
C GLY A 110 -18.56 -7.94 16.51
N ALA A 111 -19.39 -7.14 15.83
CA ALA A 111 -20.83 -7.10 16.09
C ALA A 111 -21.54 -8.43 15.77
N LEU A 112 -21.12 -9.14 14.73
CA LEU A 112 -21.64 -10.46 14.38
C LEU A 112 -21.25 -11.53 15.41
N ILE A 113 -20.04 -11.46 15.96
CA ILE A 113 -19.62 -12.36 17.05
C ILE A 113 -20.49 -12.11 18.29
N VAL A 114 -20.72 -10.84 18.66
CA VAL A 114 -21.63 -10.45 19.74
C VAL A 114 -23.04 -10.97 19.50
N LEU A 115 -23.55 -10.81 18.28
CA LEU A 115 -24.89 -11.27 17.92
C LEU A 115 -24.99 -12.80 18.00
N ALA A 116 -24.01 -13.53 17.47
CA ALA A 116 -23.95 -14.99 17.54
C ALA A 116 -23.93 -15.47 19.00
N GLU A 117 -23.17 -14.80 19.85
CA GLU A 117 -23.11 -15.09 21.28
C GLU A 117 -24.49 -14.92 21.96
N GLN A 118 -25.21 -13.84 21.65
CA GLN A 118 -26.58 -13.61 22.16
C GLN A 118 -27.58 -14.68 21.69
N PHE A 119 -27.38 -15.24 20.49
CA PHE A 119 -28.22 -16.32 19.99
C PHE A 119 -27.92 -17.67 20.66
N VAL A 120 -26.66 -17.96 20.96
CA VAL A 120 -26.25 -19.25 21.55
C VAL A 120 -26.49 -19.30 23.05
N ASN A 121 -26.10 -18.24 23.79
CA ASN A 121 -26.12 -18.22 25.25
C ASN A 121 -27.34 -17.48 25.85
N GLY A 122 -28.30 -17.13 25.01
CA GLY A 122 -29.50 -16.37 25.38
C GLY A 122 -29.26 -14.87 25.47
N THR A 123 -30.37 -14.11 25.44
CA THR A 123 -30.32 -12.65 25.48
C THR A 123 -29.82 -12.17 26.84
N GLN A 124 -28.55 -11.78 26.91
CA GLN A 124 -28.04 -11.06 28.06
C GLN A 124 -28.42 -9.58 27.95
N PRO A 125 -28.85 -8.95 29.06
CA PRO A 125 -29.13 -7.52 29.05
C PRO A 125 -27.85 -6.75 28.66
N TRP A 126 -27.98 -5.79 27.74
CA TRP A 126 -26.87 -4.98 27.23
C TRP A 126 -25.98 -4.38 28.34
N GLY A 127 -26.57 -4.03 29.48
CA GLY A 127 -25.84 -3.55 30.66
C GLY A 127 -24.78 -4.53 31.18
N GLN A 128 -25.04 -5.85 31.15
CA GLN A 128 -24.06 -6.88 31.53
C GLN A 128 -22.97 -7.05 30.47
N MET A 129 -23.27 -6.79 29.19
CA MET A 129 -22.22 -6.78 28.16
C MET A 129 -21.27 -5.59 28.34
N LEU A 130 -21.80 -4.45 28.80
CA LEU A 130 -21.00 -3.26 29.13
C LEU A 130 -20.15 -3.45 30.38
N THR A 131 -20.57 -4.23 31.37
CA THR A 131 -19.70 -4.50 32.54
C THR A 131 -18.44 -5.27 32.12
N ILE A 132 -18.51 -6.06 31.05
CA ILE A 132 -17.33 -6.76 30.50
C ILE A 132 -16.34 -5.79 29.84
N TRP A 133 -16.78 -4.61 29.34
CA TRP A 133 -15.86 -3.54 28.93
C TRP A 133 -14.98 -3.06 30.08
N HIS A 134 -15.54 -3.03 31.29
CA HIS A 134 -14.86 -2.52 32.48
C HIS A 134 -13.99 -3.59 33.15
N ALA A 135 -14.10 -4.85 32.75
CA ALA A 135 -13.32 -5.94 33.32
C ALA A 135 -11.86 -5.86 32.83
N PRO A 136 -10.86 -5.91 33.74
CA PRO A 136 -9.44 -5.75 33.40
C PRO A 136 -8.85 -6.86 32.50
N GLY A 137 -9.63 -7.86 32.10
CA GLY A 137 -9.24 -8.93 31.18
C GLY A 137 -10.01 -8.98 29.87
N PHE A 138 -10.81 -7.96 29.53
CA PHE A 138 -11.62 -7.90 28.31
C PHE A 138 -12.53 -9.13 28.09
N GLY A 139 -12.98 -9.79 29.16
CA GLY A 139 -13.79 -11.01 29.06
C GLY A 139 -13.02 -12.28 28.68
N LEU A 140 -11.68 -12.26 28.64
CA LEU A 140 -10.88 -13.45 28.35
C LEU A 140 -10.66 -14.37 29.58
N GLY A 141 -11.14 -13.96 30.76
CA GLY A 141 -10.93 -14.69 32.01
C GLY A 141 -11.88 -15.86 32.28
N ALA A 142 -12.95 -16.01 31.49
CA ALA A 142 -13.89 -17.12 31.61
C ALA A 142 -14.17 -17.70 30.22
N ALA A 143 -14.35 -19.02 30.16
CA ALA A 143 -14.65 -19.73 28.91
C ALA A 143 -15.94 -19.20 28.26
N ASP A 144 -16.94 -18.89 29.09
CA ASP A 144 -18.25 -18.40 28.63
C ASP A 144 -18.18 -16.99 28.01
N THR A 145 -17.16 -16.19 28.34
CA THR A 145 -17.03 -14.82 27.83
C THR A 145 -15.98 -14.69 26.72
N ILE A 146 -15.41 -15.80 26.26
CA ILE A 146 -14.28 -15.79 25.34
C ILE A 146 -14.63 -15.22 23.96
N TRP A 147 -15.85 -15.50 23.48
CA TRP A 147 -16.37 -14.96 22.23
C TRP A 147 -16.53 -13.44 22.29
N LEU A 148 -17.00 -12.93 23.44
CA LEU A 148 -17.10 -11.50 23.66
C LEU A 148 -15.71 -10.86 23.72
N GLY A 149 -14.72 -11.52 24.31
CA GLY A 149 -13.32 -11.12 24.24
C GLY A 149 -12.79 -11.08 22.79
N GLY A 150 -13.17 -12.05 21.96
CA GLY A 150 -12.88 -12.04 20.53
C GLY A 150 -13.47 -10.83 19.79
N ALA A 151 -14.73 -10.51 20.05
CA ALA A 151 -15.37 -9.31 19.51
C ALA A 151 -14.65 -8.02 19.95
N TRP A 152 -14.24 -7.96 21.22
CA TRP A 152 -13.43 -6.85 21.75
C TRP A 152 -12.13 -6.68 20.98
N LEU A 153 -11.41 -7.77 20.75
CA LEU A 153 -10.15 -7.73 20.01
C LEU A 153 -10.35 -7.18 18.60
N CYS A 154 -11.43 -7.54 17.89
CA CYS A 154 -11.74 -6.97 16.58
C CYS A 154 -11.98 -5.45 16.64
N TRP A 155 -12.68 -4.96 17.66
CA TRP A 155 -12.96 -3.54 17.83
C TRP A 155 -11.74 -2.74 18.28
N VAL A 156 -10.96 -3.28 19.23
CA VAL A 156 -9.66 -2.70 19.62
C VAL A 156 -8.76 -2.61 18.41
N GLN A 157 -8.69 -3.65 17.58
CA GLN A 157 -7.93 -3.63 16.34
C GLN A 157 -8.42 -2.54 15.38
N ALA A 158 -9.74 -2.38 15.21
CA ALA A 158 -10.31 -1.31 14.38
C ALA A 158 -9.94 0.08 14.90
N VAL A 159 -10.03 0.30 16.21
CA VAL A 159 -9.65 1.58 16.86
C VAL A 159 -8.16 1.85 16.70
N CYS A 160 -7.31 0.86 16.95
CA CYS A 160 -5.86 0.98 16.78
C CYS A 160 -5.48 1.33 15.34
N GLN A 161 -6.23 0.84 14.36
CA GLN A 161 -5.98 1.14 12.96
C GLN A 161 -6.59 2.44 12.47
N LEU A 162 -7.70 2.88 13.05
CA LEU A 162 -8.27 4.20 12.78
C LEU A 162 -7.29 5.31 13.17
N TYR A 163 -6.40 5.02 14.11
CA TYR A 163 -5.39 5.94 14.59
C TYR A 163 -4.29 6.17 13.53
N PRO A 164 -3.94 7.43 13.17
CA PRO A 164 -3.17 7.75 11.96
C PRO A 164 -1.65 7.59 12.10
N LEU A 165 -1.22 6.43 12.59
CA LEU A 165 0.16 5.99 12.70
C LEU A 165 0.83 5.82 11.32
N PRO A 166 2.19 5.80 11.25
CA PRO A 166 2.86 5.55 9.98
C PRO A 166 2.40 4.22 9.38
N ARG A 167 2.03 4.24 8.08
CA ARG A 167 1.54 3.07 7.31
C ARG A 167 0.23 2.44 7.78
N SER A 168 -0.44 3.04 8.77
CA SER A 168 -1.76 2.59 9.23
C SER A 168 -2.87 2.94 8.23
N ILE A 169 -3.99 2.23 8.34
CA ILE A 169 -5.21 2.49 7.56
C ILE A 169 -5.77 3.88 7.87
N GLY A 170 -5.77 4.29 9.13
CA GLY A 170 -6.25 5.61 9.56
C GLY A 170 -5.49 6.77 8.92
N ARG A 171 -4.19 6.60 8.68
CA ARG A 171 -3.40 7.58 7.92
C ARG A 171 -3.83 7.63 6.46
N VAL A 172 -4.03 6.48 5.82
CA VAL A 172 -4.53 6.40 4.43
C VAL A 172 -5.91 7.06 4.35
N THR A 173 -6.82 6.76 5.26
CA THR A 173 -8.16 7.37 5.35
C THR A 173 -8.08 8.88 5.49
N LEU A 174 -7.25 9.38 6.42
CA LEU A 174 -7.10 10.82 6.67
C LEU A 174 -6.55 11.55 5.43
N ILE A 175 -5.44 11.08 4.86
CA ILE A 175 -4.79 11.77 3.74
C ILE A 175 -5.65 11.66 2.47
N SER A 176 -6.29 10.52 2.22
CA SER A 176 -7.21 10.37 1.09
C SER A 176 -8.44 11.28 1.22
N ALA A 177 -9.02 11.40 2.41
CA ALA A 177 -10.10 12.33 2.69
C ALA A 177 -9.67 13.79 2.48
N VAL A 178 -8.49 14.17 2.98
CA VAL A 178 -7.91 15.51 2.73
C VAL A 178 -7.75 15.74 1.23
N SER A 179 -7.12 14.80 0.52
CA SER A 179 -6.87 14.92 -0.92
C SER A 179 -8.17 15.12 -1.71
N ILE A 180 -9.25 14.40 -1.35
CA ILE A 180 -10.59 14.57 -1.95
C ILE A 180 -11.19 15.95 -1.63
N LEU A 181 -11.06 16.44 -0.40
CA LEU A 181 -11.58 17.75 -0.01
C LEU A 181 -10.77 18.91 -0.62
N THR A 182 -9.48 18.72 -0.87
CA THR A 182 -8.56 19.74 -1.37
C THR A 182 -8.17 19.56 -2.83
N GLN A 183 -8.94 18.83 -3.65
CA GLN A 183 -8.60 18.51 -5.04
C GLN A 183 -8.31 19.71 -5.95
N ARG A 184 -8.84 20.89 -5.59
CA ARG A 184 -8.66 22.16 -6.31
C ARG A 184 -7.47 22.98 -5.82
N MET A 185 -6.83 22.58 -4.73
CA MET A 185 -5.71 23.29 -4.11
C MET A 185 -4.39 22.66 -4.55
N GLY A 186 -3.33 23.47 -4.62
CA GLY A 186 -1.99 23.00 -4.98
C GLY A 186 -1.44 21.96 -4.00
N GLU A 187 -0.53 21.10 -4.48
CA GLU A 187 0.11 20.01 -3.72
C GLU A 187 0.67 20.50 -2.36
N SER A 188 1.33 21.66 -2.36
CA SER A 188 1.92 22.24 -1.15
C SER A 188 0.89 22.49 -0.05
N PHE A 189 -0.32 22.92 -0.42
CA PHE A 189 -1.42 23.12 0.52
C PHE A 189 -1.92 21.79 1.07
N GLN A 190 -2.08 20.76 0.22
CA GLN A 190 -2.54 19.44 0.65
C GLN A 190 -1.58 18.83 1.68
N VAL A 191 -0.27 18.88 1.39
CA VAL A 191 0.77 18.38 2.31
C VAL A 191 0.77 19.16 3.62
N HIS A 192 0.66 20.50 3.57
CA HIS A 192 0.59 21.31 4.78
C HIS A 192 -0.65 20.98 5.61
N PHE A 193 -1.82 20.88 4.98
CA PHE A 193 -3.08 20.58 5.65
C PHE A 193 -3.08 19.18 6.27
N SER A 194 -2.64 18.15 5.54
CA SER A 194 -2.50 16.79 6.08
C SER A 194 -1.53 16.75 7.27
N THR A 195 -0.40 17.44 7.16
CA THR A 195 0.60 17.52 8.24
C THR A 195 0.03 18.20 9.49
N ARG A 196 -0.69 19.33 9.31
CA ARG A 196 -1.35 20.04 10.42
C ARG A 196 -2.44 19.21 11.07
N SER A 197 -3.24 18.49 10.29
CA SER A 197 -4.26 17.57 10.81
C SER A 197 -3.64 16.45 11.67
N LEU A 198 -2.53 15.86 11.23
CA LEU A 198 -1.79 14.87 12.03
C LEU A 198 -1.22 15.46 13.32
N GLN A 199 -0.66 16.68 13.27
CA GLN A 199 -0.17 17.40 14.44
C GLN A 199 -1.30 17.71 15.43
N MET A 200 -2.48 18.13 14.96
CA MET A 200 -3.64 18.39 15.81
C MET A 200 -4.10 17.12 16.53
N ILE A 201 -4.15 15.97 15.85
CA ILE A 201 -4.48 14.68 16.47
C ILE A 201 -3.43 14.28 17.52
N ALA A 202 -2.14 14.51 17.24
CA ALA A 202 -1.06 14.25 18.18
C ALA A 202 -1.18 15.11 19.45
N ILE A 203 -1.45 16.42 19.31
CA ILE A 203 -1.65 17.35 20.43
C ILE A 203 -2.88 16.94 21.24
N LEU A 204 -3.99 16.64 20.58
CA LEU A 204 -5.22 16.19 21.26
C LEU A 204 -4.97 14.93 22.10
N THR A 205 -4.20 14.00 21.56
CA THR A 205 -3.83 12.78 22.29
C THR A 205 -2.91 13.08 23.46
N GLY A 206 -1.95 13.99 23.29
CA GLY A 206 -1.11 14.46 24.40
C GLY A 206 -1.93 15.11 25.52
N MET A 207 -2.95 15.91 25.18
CA MET A 207 -3.86 16.50 26.16
C MET A 207 -4.66 15.42 26.91
N ILE A 208 -5.14 14.39 26.22
CA ILE A 208 -5.81 13.24 26.85
C ILE A 208 -4.84 12.50 27.79
N ALA A 209 -3.58 12.31 27.38
CA ALA A 209 -2.56 11.69 28.22
C ALA A 209 -2.33 12.48 29.52
N VAL A 210 -2.20 13.80 29.44
CA VAL A 210 -2.05 14.69 30.60
C VAL A 210 -3.30 14.68 31.49
N ALA A 211 -4.48 14.71 30.90
CA ALA A 211 -5.74 14.59 31.64
C ALA A 211 -5.86 13.24 32.37
N ALA A 212 -5.35 12.15 31.77
CA ALA A 212 -5.29 10.84 32.42
C ALA A 212 -4.33 10.84 33.63
N ILE A 213 -3.17 11.51 33.53
CA ILE A 213 -2.24 11.69 34.66
C ILE A 213 -2.95 12.38 35.82
N ALA A 214 -3.70 13.46 35.55
CA ALA A 214 -4.37 14.23 36.58
C ALA A 214 -5.46 13.45 37.34
N ARG A 215 -5.96 12.34 36.78
CA ARG A 215 -7.02 11.51 37.37
C ARG A 215 -6.50 10.26 38.08
N LEU A 216 -5.20 9.96 38.00
CA LEU A 216 -4.67 8.69 38.47
C LEU A 216 -4.48 8.66 39.99
N GLN A 217 -5.18 7.71 40.62
CA GLN A 217 -4.82 7.20 41.95
C GLN A 217 -3.67 6.20 41.78
N PHE A 218 -2.61 6.34 42.58
CA PHE A 218 -1.40 5.52 42.54
C PHE A 218 -1.73 4.03 42.70
N GLY A 219 -1.70 3.20 41.64
CA GLY A 219 -1.96 1.77 41.81
C GLY A 219 -1.81 0.86 40.59
N PHE A 220 -2.13 1.32 39.37
CA PHE A 220 -2.00 0.49 38.17
C PHE A 220 -1.08 1.12 37.13
N ALA A 221 -0.49 0.27 36.28
CA ALA A 221 0.47 0.61 35.25
C ALA A 221 0.12 1.95 34.56
N PRO A 222 1.10 2.83 34.32
CA PRO A 222 0.84 4.18 33.87
C PRO A 222 0.25 4.18 32.46
N GLN A 223 -1.08 4.10 32.35
CA GLN A 223 -1.82 4.19 31.07
C GLN A 223 -1.42 5.46 30.30
N TRP A 224 -1.10 6.52 31.05
CA TRP A 224 -0.56 7.76 30.51
C TRP A 224 0.77 7.58 29.78
N ALA A 225 1.64 6.65 30.19
CA ALA A 225 2.91 6.42 29.53
C ALA A 225 2.70 5.90 28.10
N PHE A 226 1.72 5.00 27.92
CA PHE A 226 1.34 4.52 26.59
C PHE A 226 0.76 5.64 25.73
N LEU A 227 -0.19 6.43 26.26
CA LEU A 227 -0.77 7.58 25.53
C LEU A 227 0.28 8.64 25.18
N THR A 228 1.23 8.88 26.08
CA THR A 228 2.34 9.82 25.85
C THR A 228 3.27 9.30 24.76
N LEU A 229 3.65 8.03 24.82
CA LEU A 229 4.45 7.39 23.77
C LEU A 229 3.73 7.45 22.42
N LEU A 230 2.42 7.18 22.40
CA LEU A 230 1.59 7.25 21.21
C LEU A 230 1.54 8.68 20.62
N ALA A 231 1.39 9.70 21.47
CA ALA A 231 1.42 11.10 21.05
C ALA A 231 2.78 11.48 20.45
N VAL A 232 3.89 11.03 21.06
CA VAL A 232 5.26 11.25 20.54
C VAL A 232 5.46 10.54 19.19
N LEU A 233 4.99 9.30 19.07
CA LEU A 233 5.05 8.54 17.82
C LEU A 233 4.25 9.22 16.71
N LEU A 234 3.05 9.72 17.00
CA LEU A 234 2.28 10.52 16.03
C LEU A 234 2.99 11.79 15.63
N TRP A 235 3.54 12.52 16.59
CA TRP A 235 4.27 13.75 16.33
C TRP A 235 5.46 13.49 15.41
N GLY A 236 6.25 12.45 15.70
CA GLY A 236 7.36 12.02 14.85
C GLY A 236 6.91 11.54 13.47
N SER A 237 5.72 10.95 13.38
CA SER A 237 5.12 10.47 12.15
C SER A 237 4.51 11.58 11.29
N ALA A 238 4.30 12.77 11.83
CA ALA A 238 3.81 13.94 11.11
C ALA A 238 4.92 14.67 10.31
N LYS A 239 6.11 14.07 10.15
CA LYS A 239 7.17 14.64 9.31
C LYS A 239 6.69 14.79 7.87
N ALA A 240 6.94 15.98 7.31
CA ALA A 240 6.43 16.37 5.99
C ALA A 240 6.87 15.43 4.84
N GLY A 241 8.03 14.79 4.93
CA GLY A 241 8.53 13.87 3.90
C GLY A 241 7.60 12.68 3.67
N ASP A 242 7.26 11.94 4.74
CA ASP A 242 6.36 10.79 4.65
C ASP A 242 4.96 11.18 4.19
N VAL A 243 4.45 12.33 4.67
CA VAL A 243 3.12 12.83 4.27
C VAL A 243 3.13 13.24 2.80
N ARG A 244 4.19 13.89 2.33
CA ARG A 244 4.36 14.27 0.93
C ARG A 244 4.38 13.04 0.02
N ASP A 245 5.11 12.00 0.38
CA ASP A 245 5.15 10.75 -0.39
C ASP A 245 3.75 10.12 -0.52
N PHE A 246 2.92 10.21 0.52
CA PHE A 246 1.53 9.74 0.46
C PHE A 246 0.66 10.61 -0.46
N VAL A 247 0.77 11.93 -0.39
CA VAL A 247 0.00 12.86 -1.23
C VAL A 247 0.38 12.70 -2.70
N LEU A 248 1.68 12.67 -3.01
CA LEU A 248 2.20 12.42 -4.36
C LEU A 248 1.78 11.05 -4.91
N GLY A 249 1.69 10.04 -4.03
CA GLY A 249 1.22 8.71 -4.36
C GLY A 249 -0.23 8.66 -4.86
N PHE A 250 -1.05 9.66 -4.49
CA PHE A 250 -2.41 9.82 -4.99
C PHE A 250 -2.48 10.62 -6.30
N ASP A 251 -1.65 11.66 -6.43
CA ASP A 251 -1.68 12.58 -7.59
C ASP A 251 -1.15 11.93 -8.89
N THR A 252 -0.18 11.02 -8.78
CA THR A 252 0.35 10.28 -9.95
C THR A 252 -0.74 9.49 -10.70
N SER A 253 -1.81 9.11 -10.01
CA SER A 253 -2.97 8.40 -10.59
C SER A 253 -3.87 9.33 -11.41
N ARG A 254 -3.86 10.63 -11.11
CA ARG A 254 -4.69 11.64 -11.77
C ARG A 254 -4.26 11.86 -13.22
N GLU A 255 -2.95 11.79 -13.47
CA GLU A 255 -2.36 11.91 -14.80
C GLU A 255 -2.84 10.78 -15.73
N TRP A 256 -2.98 9.54 -15.22
CA TRP A 256 -3.57 8.43 -15.98
C TRP A 256 -5.08 8.57 -16.21
N GLN A 257 -5.78 9.26 -15.31
CA GLN A 257 -7.23 9.40 -15.40
C GLN A 257 -7.65 10.56 -16.30
N GLN A 258 -6.77 11.53 -16.55
CA GLN A 258 -7.11 12.71 -17.35
C GLN A 258 -6.99 12.45 -18.87
N ASP A 259 -6.20 11.45 -19.29
CA ASP A 259 -6.11 11.02 -20.70
C ASP A 259 -7.19 9.99 -21.11
N ASP A 260 -7.97 9.47 -20.15
CA ASP A 260 -8.96 8.38 -20.38
C ASP A 260 -10.41 8.79 -20.04
N PHE A 261 -10.68 10.10 -19.81
CA PHE A 261 -12.01 10.61 -19.44
C PHE A 261 -12.85 11.15 -20.61
N ASP A 262 -12.47 10.84 -21.85
CA ASP A 262 -13.41 10.69 -22.95
C ASP A 262 -13.62 9.18 -23.15
N LEU A 263 -14.58 8.56 -22.44
CA LEU A 263 -15.27 7.34 -22.89
C LEU A 263 -16.38 6.93 -21.92
N GLU A 264 -17.57 6.82 -22.52
CA GLU A 264 -18.59 5.83 -22.24
C GLU A 264 -18.04 4.61 -21.48
N PHE A 265 -18.63 4.33 -20.31
CA PHE A 265 -18.37 3.12 -19.52
C PHE A 265 -18.26 1.87 -20.43
N PRO A 266 -17.05 1.29 -20.63
CA PRO A 266 -16.95 0.04 -21.34
C PRO A 266 -17.49 -1.04 -20.40
N ARG A 267 -18.73 -1.46 -20.65
CA ARG A 267 -19.43 -2.59 -20.01
C ARG A 267 -18.72 -3.96 -20.21
N HIS A 268 -17.46 -3.99 -20.63
CA HIS A 268 -16.75 -5.22 -21.02
C HIS A 268 -15.69 -5.73 -20.06
N ALA A 269 -15.48 -5.11 -18.89
CA ALA A 269 -14.63 -5.68 -17.84
C ALA A 269 -15.31 -6.83 -17.05
N ARG A 270 -16.27 -7.57 -17.66
CA ARG A 270 -16.96 -8.71 -17.05
C ARG A 270 -16.48 -10.08 -17.52
N ILE A 271 -15.51 -10.16 -18.45
CA ILE A 271 -14.98 -11.45 -18.91
C ILE A 271 -13.45 -11.37 -19.05
N ALA A 272 -12.73 -11.47 -17.93
CA ALA A 272 -11.29 -11.73 -17.94
C ALA A 272 -10.88 -12.74 -16.85
N ARG A 273 -11.81 -13.64 -16.47
CA ARG A 273 -11.50 -14.78 -15.58
C ARG A 273 -10.85 -15.96 -16.31
N GLY A 274 -10.75 -15.93 -17.64
CA GLY A 274 -10.17 -17.02 -18.45
C GLY A 274 -8.82 -16.74 -19.12
N GLU A 275 -8.43 -15.47 -19.30
CA GLU A 275 -7.29 -15.12 -20.19
C GLU A 275 -6.05 -14.55 -19.48
N GLY A 276 -5.95 -14.74 -18.16
CA GLY A 276 -4.80 -14.25 -17.38
C GLY A 276 -3.45 -14.84 -17.80
N LEU A 277 -3.44 -15.96 -18.51
CA LEU A 277 -2.23 -16.60 -19.06
C LEU A 277 -1.78 -15.97 -20.39
N LEU A 278 -2.71 -15.69 -21.31
CA LEU A 278 -2.39 -15.10 -22.61
C LEU A 278 -1.94 -13.64 -22.49
N TYR A 279 -2.54 -12.88 -21.57
CA TYR A 279 -2.10 -11.50 -21.29
C TYR A 279 -0.72 -11.45 -20.60
N ARG A 280 -0.36 -12.47 -19.81
CA ARG A 280 0.99 -12.64 -19.26
C ARG A 280 2.03 -12.96 -20.34
N VAL A 281 1.70 -13.79 -21.33
CA VAL A 281 2.61 -14.06 -22.45
C VAL A 281 2.77 -12.83 -23.36
N ALA A 282 1.67 -12.11 -23.63
CA ALA A 282 1.70 -10.88 -24.42
C ALA A 282 2.51 -9.75 -23.74
N SER A 283 2.41 -9.61 -22.42
CA SER A 283 3.18 -8.62 -21.66
C SER A 283 4.67 -8.96 -21.53
N ILE A 284 5.05 -10.25 -21.51
CA ILE A 284 6.46 -10.67 -21.62
C ILE A 284 7.00 -10.33 -23.02
N GLY A 285 6.20 -10.50 -24.06
CA GLY A 285 6.53 -10.08 -25.42
C GLY A 285 6.81 -8.57 -25.53
N ARG A 286 5.93 -7.73 -24.96
CA ARG A 286 6.13 -6.27 -24.92
C ARG A 286 7.38 -5.89 -24.13
N ARG A 287 7.64 -6.49 -22.97
CA ARG A 287 8.87 -6.21 -22.18
C ARG A 287 10.14 -6.61 -22.91
N ARG A 288 10.13 -7.72 -23.66
CA ARG A 288 11.27 -8.13 -24.49
C ARG A 288 11.50 -7.15 -25.65
N ARG A 289 10.44 -6.65 -26.29
CA ARG A 289 10.54 -5.61 -27.31
C ARG A 289 11.10 -4.31 -26.73
N LEU A 290 10.58 -3.86 -25.59
CA LEU A 290 11.03 -2.62 -24.94
C LEU A 290 12.49 -2.70 -24.49
N ARG A 291 12.93 -3.86 -23.99
CA ARG A 291 14.36 -4.09 -23.68
C ARG A 291 15.24 -4.09 -24.93
N LYS A 292 14.76 -4.63 -26.05
CA LYS A 292 15.50 -4.58 -27.32
C LYS A 292 15.62 -3.14 -27.83
N VAL A 293 14.56 -2.34 -27.71
CA VAL A 293 14.58 -0.90 -28.06
C VAL A 293 15.54 -0.13 -27.16
N LEU A 294 15.47 -0.33 -25.84
CA LEU A 294 16.42 0.31 -24.91
C LEU A 294 17.87 -0.14 -25.11
N GLN A 295 18.09 -1.40 -25.50
CA GLN A 295 19.43 -1.89 -25.83
C GLN A 295 19.91 -1.30 -27.16
N SER A 296 19.05 -1.17 -28.17
CA SER A 296 19.42 -0.52 -29.42
C SER A 296 19.71 0.97 -29.21
N GLU A 297 18.91 1.69 -28.43
CA GLU A 297 19.15 3.10 -28.10
C GLU A 297 20.48 3.30 -27.36
N ARG A 298 20.79 2.44 -26.39
CA ARG A 298 22.10 2.49 -25.69
C ARG A 298 23.27 2.18 -26.61
N GLN A 299 23.08 1.25 -27.54
CA GLN A 299 24.11 0.90 -28.51
C GLN A 299 24.32 2.03 -29.51
N GLU A 300 23.25 2.64 -30.00
CA GLU A 300 23.30 3.82 -30.89
C GLU A 300 23.94 5.01 -30.19
N ALA A 301 23.63 5.27 -28.92
CA ALA A 301 24.28 6.34 -28.15
C ALA A 301 25.79 6.07 -27.96
N SER A 302 26.17 4.82 -27.68
CA SER A 302 27.58 4.42 -27.59
C SER A 302 28.29 4.56 -28.94
N ASP A 303 27.66 4.13 -30.03
CA ASP A 303 28.23 4.19 -31.37
C ASP A 303 28.36 5.65 -31.84
N ALA A 304 27.41 6.53 -31.52
CA ALA A 304 27.49 7.97 -31.79
C ALA A 304 28.69 8.61 -31.07
N SER A 305 28.90 8.28 -29.79
CA SER A 305 30.06 8.81 -29.03
C SER A 305 31.40 8.34 -29.59
N ARG A 306 31.46 7.14 -30.19
CA ARG A 306 32.66 6.60 -30.85
C ARG A 306 32.87 7.18 -32.24
N LEU A 307 31.78 7.48 -32.95
CA LEU A 307 31.82 8.03 -34.31
C LEU A 307 32.58 9.36 -34.36
N ASP A 308 32.38 10.25 -33.39
CA ASP A 308 33.08 11.54 -33.33
C ASP A 308 34.60 11.35 -33.18
N GLY A 309 35.03 10.39 -32.36
CA GLY A 309 36.44 10.03 -32.21
C GLY A 309 37.04 9.48 -33.51
N VAL A 310 36.30 8.57 -34.17
CA VAL A 310 36.68 7.97 -35.45
C VAL A 310 36.75 9.03 -36.56
N LEU A 311 35.81 9.97 -36.62
CA LEU A 311 35.80 11.07 -37.60
C LEU A 311 36.98 12.02 -37.38
N ASN A 312 37.32 12.35 -36.14
CA ASN A 312 38.51 13.16 -35.83
C ASN A 312 39.82 12.44 -36.20
N GLN A 313 39.90 11.13 -35.99
CA GLN A 313 41.06 10.33 -36.36
C GLN A 313 41.19 10.21 -37.90
N LEU A 314 40.08 9.97 -38.59
CA LEU A 314 40.01 9.96 -40.05
C LEU A 314 40.44 11.31 -40.65
N HIS A 315 40.03 12.42 -40.04
CA HIS A 315 40.38 13.77 -40.49
C HIS A 315 41.86 14.09 -40.28
N SER A 316 42.44 13.67 -39.16
CA SER A 316 43.83 13.99 -38.81
C SER A 316 44.87 13.09 -39.49
N SER A 317 44.56 11.80 -39.64
CA SER A 317 45.57 10.78 -39.98
C SER A 317 45.24 10.01 -41.27
N GLY A 318 44.12 10.32 -41.92
CA GLY A 318 43.68 9.66 -43.15
C GLY A 318 43.13 8.25 -42.93
N ARG A 319 42.57 7.66 -43.99
CA ARG A 319 41.81 6.40 -43.94
C ARG A 319 42.63 5.20 -43.46
N ASP A 320 43.93 5.19 -43.73
CA ASP A 320 44.82 4.06 -43.42
C ASP A 320 45.11 3.93 -41.92
N SER A 321 44.77 4.95 -41.13
CA SER A 321 44.95 4.96 -39.67
C SER A 321 43.81 4.29 -38.90
N LEU A 322 42.72 3.89 -39.58
CA LEU A 322 41.54 3.33 -38.94
C LEU A 322 41.66 1.84 -38.70
N SER A 323 41.22 1.40 -37.52
CA SER A 323 41.12 -0.04 -37.24
C SER A 323 40.03 -0.67 -38.12
N ALA A 324 40.16 -1.97 -38.40
CA ALA A 324 39.13 -2.72 -39.14
C ALA A 324 37.74 -2.64 -38.47
N ALA A 325 37.70 -2.46 -37.14
CA ALA A 325 36.47 -2.28 -36.38
C ALA A 325 35.80 -0.92 -36.67
N ASP A 326 36.58 0.15 -36.80
CA ASP A 326 36.07 1.50 -37.08
C ASP A 326 35.59 1.63 -38.53
N LEU A 327 36.29 1.00 -39.47
CA LEU A 327 35.84 0.91 -40.87
C LEU A 327 34.50 0.16 -40.98
N ALA A 328 34.33 -0.92 -40.21
CA ALA A 328 33.06 -1.66 -40.16
C ALA A 328 31.93 -0.84 -39.50
N LEU A 329 32.26 0.04 -38.55
CA LEU A 329 31.31 0.96 -37.92
C LEU A 329 30.86 2.04 -38.92
N LEU A 330 31.78 2.65 -39.66
CA LEU A 330 31.48 3.64 -40.70
C LEU A 330 30.60 3.06 -41.83
N ASP A 331 30.89 1.84 -42.30
CA ASP A 331 30.06 1.18 -43.32
C ASP A 331 28.64 0.92 -42.81
N ARG A 332 28.49 0.56 -41.53
CA ARG A 332 27.19 0.33 -40.90
C ARG A 332 26.38 1.61 -40.76
N VAL A 333 27.00 2.70 -40.31
CA VAL A 333 26.35 4.01 -40.19
C VAL A 333 25.98 4.56 -41.58
N SER A 334 26.86 4.43 -42.57
CA SER A 334 26.59 4.79 -43.97
C SER A 334 25.36 4.06 -44.53
N LYS A 335 25.28 2.74 -44.32
CA LYS A 335 24.11 1.94 -44.71
C LYS A 335 22.84 2.34 -43.96
N SER A 336 22.94 2.69 -42.68
CA SER A 336 21.80 3.16 -41.88
C SER A 336 21.26 4.50 -42.40
N LEU A 337 22.13 5.49 -42.62
CA LEU A 337 21.77 6.80 -43.16
C LEU A 337 21.16 6.70 -44.56
N ARG A 338 21.68 5.78 -45.40
CA ARG A 338 21.11 5.53 -46.72
C ARG A 338 19.68 4.99 -46.62
N ARG A 339 19.42 4.04 -45.72
CA ARG A 339 18.06 3.51 -45.49
C ARG A 339 17.10 4.58 -44.97
N GLN A 340 17.54 5.45 -44.06
CA GLN A 340 16.73 6.57 -43.56
C GLN A 340 16.32 7.54 -44.67
N ARG A 341 17.25 7.89 -45.57
CA ARG A 341 16.93 8.75 -46.72
C ARG A 341 15.94 8.09 -47.68
N GLU A 342 16.08 6.78 -47.90
CA GLU A 342 15.16 6.01 -48.74
C GLU A 342 13.76 5.96 -48.11
N SER A 343 13.63 5.79 -46.79
CA SER A 343 12.33 5.82 -46.10
C SER A 343 11.69 7.22 -46.08
N GLU A 344 12.46 8.28 -45.81
CA GLU A 344 11.95 9.67 -45.85
C GLU A 344 11.47 10.06 -47.25
N SER A 345 12.17 9.58 -48.29
CA SER A 345 11.77 9.82 -49.68
C SER A 345 10.45 9.10 -50.00
N ALA A 346 10.28 7.87 -49.51
CA ALA A 346 9.05 7.10 -49.71
C ALA A 346 7.84 7.71 -48.96
N GLU A 347 8.04 8.19 -47.73
CA GLU A 347 6.99 8.88 -46.96
C GLU A 347 6.57 10.20 -47.62
N ARG A 348 7.51 10.97 -48.17
CA ARG A 348 7.19 12.19 -48.93
C ARG A 348 6.37 11.91 -50.18
N SER A 349 6.74 10.89 -50.96
CA SER A 349 5.97 10.49 -52.14
C SER A 349 4.52 10.07 -51.79
N GLN A 350 4.31 9.35 -50.69
CA GLN A 350 2.96 9.02 -50.23
C GLN A 350 2.16 10.25 -49.77
N SER A 351 2.82 11.24 -49.14
CA SER A 351 2.15 12.46 -48.70
C SER A 351 1.73 13.38 -49.85
N ASP A 352 2.50 13.38 -50.95
CA ASP A 352 2.19 14.15 -52.15
C ASP A 352 1.06 13.48 -52.95
N ASP A 353 1.04 12.14 -53.03
CA ASP A 353 -0.06 11.38 -53.65
C ASP A 353 -1.38 11.59 -52.91
N ALA A 354 -1.37 11.56 -51.57
CA ALA A 354 -2.55 11.78 -50.73
C ALA A 354 -3.14 13.21 -50.89
N ARG A 355 -2.31 14.22 -51.19
CA ARG A 355 -2.79 15.59 -51.43
C ARG A 355 -3.34 15.81 -52.84
N SER A 356 -2.97 14.97 -53.81
CA SER A 356 -3.44 15.09 -55.19
C SER A 356 -4.83 14.47 -55.43
N GLY A 357 -5.32 13.65 -54.49
CA GLY A 357 -6.61 12.95 -54.58
C GLY A 357 -7.85 13.70 -54.08
N ASP A 358 -7.69 14.85 -53.42
CA ASP A 358 -8.78 15.63 -52.78
C ASP A 358 -9.13 16.94 -53.53
N ALA A 359 -8.60 17.15 -54.73
CA ALA A 359 -8.92 18.26 -55.63
C ALA A 359 -9.67 17.76 -56.86
#